data_AF-A0A9Q1HIZ9-F1
#
_entry.id   AF-A0A9Q1HIZ9-F1
#
_cell.length_a   1.000
_cell.length_b   1.000
_cell.length_c   1.000
_cell.angle_alpha   90.00
_cell.angle_beta   90.00
_cell.angle_gamma   90.00
#
_symmetry.space_group_name_H-M   'P 1'
#
loop_
_entity.id
_entity.type
_entity.pdbx_description
1 polymer ?
#
loop_
_entity_poly.entity_id
_entity_poly.type
_entity_poly.pdbx_seq_one_letter_code
_entity_poly.pdbx_strand_id
1 'polypeptide(L)'
;MDDDGIPKSSITMEWEWPRVRELLETPTGQQCTLKVKKGKGEILHTTPERNLRELELLKSFITALSTDEICWPTRDENTQSVEEIMKIYLQDLKENPVKYVNEKYVETFEEVGHYEEDVLGRRFLDFTERIWLIIAHNATSYNDMNVVLKLVEEEFRTGHLQPMIYPDNTSSLACKIREFYLNAETPGQWKEFSLPDGSSLELLIGIALDKIRRDFTTYLIDNSLCLGHQISWYVPTKEVDLRDQAHRLQCLHHVLELALLTNGYLSRFISSNLDVIKTAILHYQSHHPDEEFTVIAPGIPKELKTLCQRSIPIQWQVELKETGPRENTLIVNLTRNPPFSHISSPQFDTTAEDLQDDEFISYYITKVRQHSVRFL
;
A
#
# COMPACT_ATOMS: atom_id res chain seq x y z
N MET A 1 -2.27 20.24 -10.89
CA MET A 1 -3.71 20.26 -10.53
C MET A 1 -4.44 19.85 -11.78
N ASP A 2 -5.43 18.96 -11.66
CA ASP A 2 -6.38 18.74 -12.75
C ASP A 2 -7.39 19.89 -12.84
N ASP A 3 -8.18 19.89 -13.91
CA ASP A 3 -9.25 20.85 -14.22
C ASP A 3 -10.26 21.01 -13.05
N ASP A 4 -10.35 20.03 -12.16
CA ASP A 4 -11.22 20.01 -10.97
C ASP A 4 -10.54 20.41 -9.64
N GLY A 5 -9.26 20.84 -9.65
CA GLY A 5 -8.58 21.35 -8.46
C GLY A 5 -8.16 20.30 -7.40
N ILE A 6 -8.25 19.01 -7.71
CA ILE A 6 -7.82 17.92 -6.82
C ILE A 6 -6.27 17.80 -6.83
N PRO A 7 -5.61 17.76 -5.65
CA PRO A 7 -4.16 17.57 -5.59
C PRO A 7 -3.79 16.13 -5.97
N LYS A 8 -3.10 15.98 -7.12
CA LYS A 8 -2.52 14.71 -7.58
C LYS A 8 -1.28 14.30 -6.79
N SER A 9 -1.10 12.98 -6.65
CA SER A 9 0.15 12.39 -6.20
C SER A 9 1.29 12.79 -7.12
N SER A 10 2.45 13.10 -6.54
CA SER A 10 3.61 13.57 -7.30
C SER A 10 4.91 13.24 -6.58
N ILE A 11 5.96 13.05 -7.36
CA ILE A 11 7.33 12.91 -6.87
C ILE A 11 8.08 14.14 -7.37
N THR A 12 8.50 14.99 -6.44
CA THR A 12 9.24 16.22 -6.75
C THR A 12 10.64 16.13 -6.19
N MET A 13 11.61 16.49 -7.00
CA MET A 13 13.00 16.59 -6.59
C MET A 13 13.33 18.06 -6.29
N GLU A 14 13.95 18.31 -5.15
CA GLU A 14 14.32 19.63 -4.69
C GLU A 14 15.82 19.71 -4.42
N TRP A 15 16.42 20.81 -4.87
CA TRP A 15 17.84 21.08 -4.73
C TRP A 15 18.02 22.51 -4.23
N GLU A 16 18.96 22.66 -3.31
CA GLU A 16 19.37 23.96 -2.79
C GLU A 16 20.89 24.05 -2.88
N TRP A 17 21.39 25.15 -3.47
CA TRP A 17 22.83 25.38 -3.55
C TRP A 17 23.17 26.87 -3.56
N PRO A 18 24.33 27.27 -3.01
CA PRO A 18 24.74 28.66 -2.96
C PRO A 18 25.42 29.11 -4.26
N ARG A 19 25.49 30.44 -4.46
CA ARG A 19 26.29 31.11 -5.51
C ARG A 19 25.90 30.73 -6.95
N VAL A 20 24.62 30.81 -7.24
CA VAL A 20 24.07 30.74 -8.61
C VAL A 20 24.69 31.84 -9.49
N ARG A 21 25.10 31.47 -10.71
CA ARG A 21 25.72 32.36 -11.71
C ARG A 21 24.81 32.66 -12.88
N GLU A 22 23.96 31.72 -13.24
CA GLU A 22 23.12 31.79 -14.43
C GLU A 22 21.65 31.44 -14.11
N LEU A 23 20.72 32.01 -14.88
CA LEU A 23 19.31 31.66 -14.78
C LEU A 23 19.11 30.23 -15.27
N LEU A 24 18.33 29.42 -14.55
CA LEU A 24 18.13 28.00 -14.85
C LEU A 24 19.45 27.17 -14.82
N GLU A 25 20.45 27.64 -14.06
CA GLU A 25 21.67 26.85 -13.84
C GLU A 25 21.33 25.47 -13.25
N THR A 26 22.02 24.43 -13.76
CA THR A 26 21.87 23.07 -13.23
C THR A 26 22.45 22.99 -11.81
N PRO A 27 21.76 22.32 -10.87
CA PRO A 27 22.24 22.20 -9.50
C PRO A 27 23.67 21.66 -9.38
N THR A 28 24.47 22.34 -8.54
CA THR A 28 25.84 21.94 -8.17
C THR A 28 25.97 21.51 -6.70
N GLY A 29 24.87 21.56 -5.94
CA GLY A 29 24.81 21.23 -4.52
C GLY A 29 25.21 19.78 -4.20
N GLN A 30 25.58 19.53 -2.94
CA GLN A 30 25.82 18.18 -2.42
C GLN A 30 24.60 17.61 -1.68
N GLN A 31 23.53 18.38 -1.56
CA GLN A 31 22.30 17.97 -0.89
C GLN A 31 21.13 18.11 -1.86
N CYS A 32 20.29 17.09 -1.88
CA CYS A 32 19.04 17.06 -2.62
C CYS A 32 18.02 16.25 -1.84
N THR A 33 16.76 16.59 -1.98
CA THR A 33 15.65 15.89 -1.34
C THR A 33 14.63 15.45 -2.38
N LEU A 34 13.98 14.33 -2.10
CA LEU A 34 12.84 13.84 -2.85
C LEU A 34 11.59 13.98 -1.98
N LYS A 35 10.61 14.74 -2.48
CA LYS A 35 9.30 14.91 -1.88
C LYS A 35 8.34 13.95 -2.58
N VAL A 36 7.87 12.94 -1.87
CA VAL A 36 6.80 12.05 -2.36
C VAL A 36 5.51 12.54 -1.73
N LYS A 37 4.64 13.11 -2.56
CA LYS A 37 3.31 13.61 -2.16
C LYS A 37 2.26 12.61 -2.64
N LYS A 38 1.40 12.20 -1.74
CA LYS A 38 0.18 11.43 -1.99
C LYS A 38 -1.01 12.39 -2.05
N GLY A 39 -1.80 12.30 -3.12
CA GLY A 39 -3.03 13.05 -3.31
C GLY A 39 -4.15 12.59 -2.34
N LYS A 40 -5.10 13.47 -2.09
CA LYS A 40 -6.24 13.17 -1.20
C LYS A 40 -7.10 12.06 -1.81
N GLY A 41 -7.32 10.97 -1.07
CA GLY A 41 -8.10 9.82 -1.52
C GLY A 41 -7.48 8.99 -2.65
N GLU A 42 -6.24 9.30 -3.07
CA GLU A 42 -5.54 8.51 -4.09
C GLU A 42 -4.84 7.30 -3.47
N ILE A 43 -4.71 6.24 -4.26
CA ILE A 43 -3.87 5.07 -3.98
C ILE A 43 -2.67 5.20 -4.92
N LEU A 44 -1.45 4.88 -4.47
CA LEU A 44 -0.26 5.03 -5.32
C LEU A 44 -0.17 3.94 -6.40
N HIS A 45 -1.00 2.90 -6.29
CA HIS A 45 -1.12 1.77 -7.21
C HIS A 45 0.20 1.00 -7.39
N THR A 46 1.01 0.96 -6.34
CA THR A 46 2.30 0.23 -6.33
C THR A 46 2.15 -1.18 -5.79
N THR A 47 0.98 -1.52 -5.23
CA THR A 47 0.66 -2.85 -4.72
C THR A 47 0.39 -3.80 -5.88
N PRO A 48 0.92 -5.04 -5.88
CA PRO A 48 0.60 -6.03 -6.90
C PRO A 48 -0.91 -6.25 -7.04
N GLU A 49 -1.37 -6.46 -8.27
CA GLU A 49 -2.80 -6.57 -8.59
C GLU A 49 -3.49 -7.67 -7.76
N ARG A 50 -2.80 -8.79 -7.54
CA ARG A 50 -3.29 -9.92 -6.75
C ARG A 50 -3.70 -9.49 -5.33
N ASN A 51 -2.80 -8.82 -4.61
CA ASN A 51 -3.07 -8.38 -3.24
C ASN A 51 -4.07 -7.22 -3.22
N LEU A 52 -4.10 -6.39 -4.27
CA LEU A 52 -5.10 -5.33 -4.41
C LEU A 52 -6.51 -5.91 -4.54
N ARG A 53 -6.71 -6.97 -5.33
CA ARG A 53 -8.00 -7.68 -5.44
C ARG A 53 -8.47 -8.23 -4.09
N GLU A 54 -7.56 -8.80 -3.29
CA GLU A 54 -7.90 -9.26 -1.93
C GLU A 54 -8.35 -8.11 -1.02
N LEU A 55 -7.66 -6.97 -1.08
CA LEU A 55 -8.03 -5.77 -0.32
C LEU A 55 -9.39 -5.20 -0.76
N GLU A 56 -9.66 -5.17 -2.07
CA GLU A 56 -10.93 -4.71 -2.62
C GLU A 56 -12.09 -5.62 -2.18
N LEU A 57 -11.88 -6.93 -2.20
CA LEU A 57 -12.86 -7.89 -1.68
C LEU A 57 -13.09 -7.70 -0.18
N LEU A 58 -12.04 -7.48 0.62
CA LEU A 58 -12.19 -7.18 2.03
C LEU A 58 -12.97 -5.88 2.27
N LYS A 59 -12.70 -4.81 1.50
CA LYS A 59 -13.47 -3.56 1.56
C LYS A 59 -14.95 -3.80 1.22
N SER A 60 -15.22 -4.61 0.21
CA SER A 60 -16.56 -5.04 -0.18
C SER A 60 -17.26 -5.77 0.99
N PHE A 61 -16.59 -6.73 1.63
CA PHE A 61 -17.13 -7.47 2.78
C PHE A 61 -17.42 -6.57 3.99
N ILE A 62 -16.51 -5.65 4.32
CA ILE A 62 -16.70 -4.68 5.42
C ILE A 62 -17.90 -3.76 5.15
N THR A 63 -18.09 -3.35 3.89
CA THR A 63 -19.23 -2.52 3.48
C THR A 63 -20.54 -3.29 3.57
N ALA A 64 -20.52 -4.57 3.15
CA ALA A 64 -21.66 -5.47 3.20
C ALA A 64 -22.19 -5.70 4.62
N LEU A 65 -21.36 -5.55 5.67
CA LEU A 65 -21.85 -5.57 7.07
C LEU A 65 -22.89 -4.48 7.38
N SER A 66 -22.97 -3.43 6.55
CA SER A 66 -23.95 -2.35 6.69
C SER A 66 -24.98 -2.32 5.55
N THR A 67 -24.64 -2.82 4.37
CA THR A 67 -25.46 -2.68 3.15
C THR A 67 -26.08 -3.98 2.67
N ASP A 68 -25.67 -5.14 3.21
CA ASP A 68 -26.03 -6.49 2.74
C ASP A 68 -25.69 -6.77 1.26
N GLU A 69 -24.88 -5.93 0.62
CA GLU A 69 -24.45 -6.06 -0.78
C GLU A 69 -22.96 -6.34 -0.87
N ILE A 70 -22.59 -7.43 -1.55
CA ILE A 70 -21.19 -7.82 -1.80
C ILE A 70 -20.89 -7.71 -3.30
N CYS A 71 -19.90 -6.90 -3.63
CA CYS A 71 -19.28 -6.90 -4.95
C CYS A 71 -18.23 -8.03 -5.02
N TRP A 72 -18.53 -9.08 -5.78
CA TRP A 72 -17.61 -10.19 -6.04
C TRP A 72 -16.70 -9.88 -7.24
N PRO A 73 -15.43 -10.31 -7.22
CA PRO A 73 -14.54 -10.14 -8.35
C PRO A 73 -15.03 -10.95 -9.55
N THR A 74 -14.81 -10.42 -10.76
CA THR A 74 -15.11 -11.13 -12.01
C THR A 74 -14.17 -12.31 -12.21
N ARG A 75 -14.71 -13.45 -12.63
CA ARG A 75 -13.98 -14.70 -12.85
C ARG A 75 -14.05 -15.13 -14.32
N ASP A 76 -13.00 -15.78 -14.79
CA ASP A 76 -12.98 -16.41 -16.11
C ASP A 76 -13.84 -17.69 -16.13
N GLU A 77 -14.64 -17.85 -17.19
CA GLU A 77 -15.70 -18.86 -17.30
C GLU A 77 -15.23 -20.33 -17.27
N ASN A 78 -13.92 -20.59 -17.44
CA ASN A 78 -13.37 -21.95 -17.61
C ASN A 78 -12.75 -22.56 -16.35
N THR A 79 -12.99 -21.98 -15.18
CA THR A 79 -12.31 -22.34 -13.93
C THR A 79 -13.13 -23.34 -13.09
N GLN A 80 -12.44 -24.27 -12.41
CA GLN A 80 -13.07 -25.28 -11.53
C GLN A 80 -13.97 -24.63 -10.47
N SER A 81 -15.01 -25.32 -10.00
CA SER A 81 -15.85 -24.73 -8.93
C SER A 81 -15.04 -24.57 -7.63
N VAL A 82 -15.34 -23.54 -6.85
CA VAL A 82 -14.69 -23.30 -5.54
C VAL A 82 -14.90 -24.47 -4.57
N GLU A 83 -16.04 -25.17 -4.68
CA GLU A 83 -16.33 -26.38 -3.92
C GLU A 83 -15.35 -27.53 -4.26
N GLU A 84 -15.10 -27.77 -5.55
CA GLU A 84 -14.15 -28.79 -6.00
C GLU A 84 -12.72 -28.46 -5.57
N ILE A 85 -12.30 -27.20 -5.73
CA ILE A 85 -10.98 -26.73 -5.29
C ILE A 85 -10.81 -26.97 -3.78
N MET A 86 -11.84 -26.65 -2.99
CA MET A 86 -11.80 -26.85 -1.55
C MET A 86 -11.74 -28.33 -1.16
N LYS A 87 -12.50 -29.20 -1.83
CA LYS A 87 -12.45 -30.65 -1.59
C LYS A 87 -11.08 -31.23 -1.91
N ILE A 88 -10.48 -30.82 -3.03
CA ILE A 88 -9.12 -31.25 -3.40
C ILE A 88 -8.11 -30.79 -2.34
N TYR A 89 -8.22 -29.53 -1.89
CA TYR A 89 -7.36 -28.99 -0.83
C TYR A 89 -7.49 -29.76 0.48
N LEU A 90 -8.73 -29.98 0.97
CA LEU A 90 -8.97 -30.70 2.21
C LEU A 90 -8.51 -32.17 2.13
N GLN A 91 -8.69 -32.82 0.99
CA GLN A 91 -8.22 -34.19 0.78
C GLN A 91 -6.69 -34.27 0.78
N ASP A 92 -6.02 -33.40 0.03
CA ASP A 92 -4.55 -33.38 -0.01
C ASP A 92 -3.95 -33.00 1.35
N LEU A 93 -4.62 -32.14 2.13
CA LEU A 93 -4.19 -31.80 3.50
C LEU A 93 -4.23 -33.01 4.44
N LYS A 94 -5.21 -33.91 4.28
CA LYS A 94 -5.28 -35.17 5.05
C LYS A 94 -4.20 -36.16 4.63
N GLU A 95 -3.99 -36.31 3.32
CA GLU A 95 -3.05 -37.29 2.77
C GLU A 95 -1.59 -36.86 2.97
N ASN A 96 -1.31 -35.56 2.81
CA ASN A 96 0.03 -35.00 2.76
C ASN A 96 0.18 -33.76 3.68
N PRO A 97 -0.08 -33.85 4.99
CA PRO A 97 -0.04 -32.68 5.88
C PRO A 97 1.34 -32.00 5.92
N VAL A 98 2.43 -32.75 5.73
CA VAL A 98 3.81 -32.26 5.73
C VAL A 98 4.10 -31.33 4.53
N LYS A 99 3.42 -31.52 3.39
CA LYS A 99 3.51 -30.66 2.20
C LYS A 99 3.20 -29.21 2.53
N TYR A 100 2.28 -29.03 3.47
CA TYR A 100 1.72 -27.75 3.87
C TYR A 100 2.45 -27.07 5.02
N VAL A 101 3.42 -27.76 5.62
CA VAL A 101 4.32 -27.26 6.66
C VAL A 101 5.70 -26.88 6.07
N ASN A 102 6.10 -27.49 4.95
CA ASN A 102 7.42 -27.29 4.35
C ASN A 102 7.48 -26.14 3.31
N GLU A 103 8.62 -25.44 3.27
CA GLU A 103 8.88 -24.19 2.52
C GLU A 103 8.73 -24.25 0.99
N LYS A 104 8.52 -25.44 0.42
CA LYS A 104 8.70 -25.71 -1.01
C LYS A 104 7.42 -25.89 -1.83
N TYR A 105 6.23 -25.88 -1.21
CA TYR A 105 4.99 -26.15 -1.94
C TYR A 105 3.97 -25.03 -1.81
N VAL A 106 4.19 -23.97 -2.61
CA VAL A 106 3.13 -23.06 -3.08
C VAL A 106 2.81 -23.36 -4.57
N GLU A 107 3.09 -24.59 -5.03
CA GLU A 107 3.01 -24.93 -6.46
C GLU A 107 1.71 -25.64 -6.88
N THR A 108 0.67 -25.76 -6.04
CA THR A 108 -0.40 -26.75 -6.34
C THR A 108 -1.86 -26.35 -6.20
N PHE A 109 -2.20 -25.06 -6.19
CA PHE A 109 -3.60 -24.64 -6.49
C PHE A 109 -3.71 -23.55 -7.56
N GLU A 110 -2.55 -23.15 -8.09
CA GLU A 110 -2.41 -22.05 -9.04
C GLU A 110 -1.83 -22.65 -10.31
N GLU A 111 -2.53 -22.44 -11.42
CA GLU A 111 -2.17 -22.99 -12.72
C GLU A 111 -0.72 -22.70 -13.12
N VAL A 112 -0.23 -23.60 -13.97
CA VAL A 112 0.98 -23.50 -14.76
C VAL A 112 1.12 -22.08 -15.35
N GLY A 113 2.10 -21.35 -14.85
CA GLY A 113 2.81 -20.35 -15.63
C GLY A 113 2.26 -18.94 -15.60
N HIS A 114 2.37 -18.25 -14.46
CA HIS A 114 2.78 -16.84 -14.39
C HIS A 114 3.39 -16.60 -13.03
N TYR A 115 4.66 -16.97 -12.88
CA TYR A 115 5.51 -16.48 -11.78
C TYR A 115 5.80 -14.99 -12.00
N GLU A 116 4.80 -14.12 -11.83
CA GLU A 116 5.16 -12.83 -11.26
C GLU A 116 5.58 -13.16 -9.83
N GLU A 117 6.86 -12.97 -9.53
CA GLU A 117 7.41 -13.07 -8.19
C GLU A 117 6.44 -12.33 -7.25
N ASP A 118 5.67 -13.08 -6.46
CA ASP A 118 4.67 -12.49 -5.58
C ASP A 118 5.42 -11.64 -4.56
N VAL A 119 5.54 -10.34 -4.86
CA VAL A 119 6.40 -9.38 -4.13
C VAL A 119 6.01 -9.32 -2.65
N LEU A 120 4.74 -9.61 -2.36
CA LEU A 120 4.16 -9.70 -1.02
C LEU A 120 3.90 -11.16 -0.59
N GLY A 121 4.14 -12.12 -1.48
CA GLY A 121 3.78 -13.52 -1.36
C GLY A 121 4.56 -14.24 -0.29
N ARG A 122 3.89 -14.47 0.83
CA ARG A 122 4.40 -15.34 1.88
C ARG A 122 4.30 -16.79 1.44
N ARG A 123 5.44 -17.48 1.46
CA ARG A 123 5.52 -18.92 1.11
C ARG A 123 4.79 -19.82 2.12
N PHE A 124 4.67 -19.37 3.36
CA PHE A 124 4.07 -20.13 4.45
C PHE A 124 2.72 -19.53 4.81
N LEU A 125 1.68 -20.12 4.23
CA LEU A 125 0.31 -19.82 4.58
C LEU A 125 -0.20 -20.85 5.56
N ASP A 126 -0.89 -20.40 6.60
CA ASP A 126 -1.63 -21.28 7.47
C ASP A 126 -2.95 -21.74 6.84
N PHE A 127 -3.63 -22.63 7.54
CA PHE A 127 -4.89 -23.20 7.08
C PHE A 127 -5.97 -22.16 6.80
N THR A 128 -6.12 -21.16 7.68
CA THR A 128 -7.15 -20.13 7.52
C THR A 128 -6.82 -19.17 6.37
N GLU A 129 -5.54 -18.82 6.21
CA GLU A 129 -5.07 -17.97 5.12
C GLU A 129 -5.32 -18.62 3.75
N ARG A 130 -5.20 -19.95 3.66
CA ARG A 130 -5.53 -20.68 2.42
C ARG A 130 -7.02 -20.75 2.13
N ILE A 131 -7.87 -20.90 3.16
CA ILE A 131 -9.32 -20.79 2.98
C ILE A 131 -9.66 -19.42 2.38
N TRP A 132 -9.07 -18.36 2.92
CA TRP A 132 -9.26 -17.02 2.39
C TRP A 132 -8.82 -16.93 0.92
N LEU A 133 -7.63 -17.41 0.55
CA LEU A 133 -7.19 -17.37 -0.85
C LEU A 133 -8.09 -18.15 -1.80
N ILE A 134 -8.54 -19.34 -1.39
CA ILE A 134 -9.47 -20.15 -2.20
C ILE A 134 -10.74 -19.35 -2.46
N ILE A 135 -11.32 -18.72 -1.44
CA ILE A 135 -12.54 -17.92 -1.58
C ILE A 135 -12.27 -16.64 -2.38
N ALA A 136 -11.23 -15.88 -2.02
CA ALA A 136 -10.93 -14.58 -2.62
C ALA A 136 -10.64 -14.65 -4.12
N HIS A 137 -10.08 -15.77 -4.59
CA HIS A 137 -9.75 -15.96 -6.00
C HIS A 137 -10.78 -16.77 -6.79
N ASN A 138 -11.69 -17.51 -6.14
CA ASN A 138 -12.57 -18.46 -6.85
C ASN A 138 -14.06 -18.32 -6.54
N ALA A 139 -14.45 -17.69 -5.43
CA ALA A 139 -15.86 -17.52 -5.10
C ALA A 139 -16.47 -16.38 -5.93
N THR A 140 -17.70 -16.61 -6.42
CA THR A 140 -18.47 -15.62 -7.17
C THR A 140 -19.77 -15.24 -6.47
N SER A 141 -20.06 -15.86 -5.32
CA SER A 141 -21.28 -15.63 -4.57
C SER A 141 -21.13 -15.87 -3.06
N TYR A 142 -22.06 -15.34 -2.27
CA TYR A 142 -22.16 -15.63 -0.84
C TYR A 142 -22.45 -17.11 -0.56
N ASN A 143 -23.11 -17.81 -1.49
CA ASN A 143 -23.38 -19.24 -1.35
C ASN A 143 -22.09 -20.06 -1.43
N ASP A 144 -21.20 -19.74 -2.37
CA ASP A 144 -19.89 -20.39 -2.52
C ASP A 144 -19.10 -20.35 -1.21
N MET A 145 -19.10 -19.19 -0.58
CA MET A 145 -18.49 -18.95 0.72
C MET A 145 -19.05 -19.88 1.82
N ASN A 146 -20.38 -19.99 1.91
CA ASN A 146 -21.02 -20.88 2.88
C ASN A 146 -20.74 -22.36 2.59
N VAL A 147 -20.70 -22.74 1.31
CA VAL A 147 -20.34 -24.11 0.90
C VAL A 147 -18.93 -24.46 1.37
N VAL A 148 -17.95 -23.57 1.13
CA VAL A 148 -16.56 -23.77 1.58
C VAL A 148 -16.48 -23.91 3.09
N LEU A 149 -17.11 -23.01 3.85
CA LEU A 149 -17.10 -23.06 5.31
C LEU A 149 -17.78 -24.32 5.86
N LYS A 150 -18.87 -24.77 5.24
CA LYS A 150 -19.55 -26.00 5.60
C LYS A 150 -18.69 -27.23 5.34
N LEU A 151 -17.98 -27.28 4.21
CA LEU A 151 -17.02 -28.35 3.93
C LEU A 151 -15.91 -28.40 4.99
N VAL A 152 -15.38 -27.24 5.42
CA VAL A 152 -14.40 -27.18 6.51
C VAL A 152 -14.97 -27.78 7.79
N GLU A 153 -16.18 -27.37 8.16
CA GLU A 153 -16.85 -27.87 9.36
C GLU A 153 -17.10 -29.38 9.33
N GLU A 154 -17.62 -29.89 8.21
CA GLU A 154 -17.83 -31.33 7.98
C GLU A 154 -16.52 -32.10 8.06
N GLU A 155 -15.43 -31.55 7.53
CA GLU A 155 -14.14 -32.22 7.54
C GLU A 155 -13.49 -32.27 8.92
N PHE A 156 -13.61 -31.21 9.73
CA PHE A 156 -13.20 -31.28 11.14
C PHE A 156 -14.00 -32.31 11.94
N ARG A 157 -15.29 -32.50 11.63
CA ARG A 157 -16.12 -33.53 12.28
C ARG A 157 -15.65 -34.96 12.03
N THR A 158 -14.86 -35.20 10.99
CA THR A 158 -14.26 -36.52 10.73
C THR A 158 -13.13 -36.86 11.72
N GLY A 159 -12.51 -35.85 12.34
CA GLY A 159 -11.37 -36.02 13.25
C GLY A 159 -10.03 -36.37 12.57
N HIS A 160 -9.98 -36.37 11.23
CA HIS A 160 -8.77 -36.72 10.47
C HIS A 160 -7.96 -35.50 10.01
N LEU A 161 -8.55 -34.30 10.05
CA LEU A 161 -7.85 -33.07 9.71
C LEU A 161 -6.90 -32.69 10.85
N GLN A 162 -5.70 -32.21 10.53
CA GLN A 162 -4.74 -31.61 11.49
C GLN A 162 -3.98 -30.46 10.80
N PRO A 163 -4.62 -29.29 10.65
CA PRO A 163 -4.01 -28.16 9.97
C PRO A 163 -2.94 -27.46 10.81
N MET A 164 -1.98 -26.85 10.13
CA MET A 164 -1.06 -25.88 10.74
C MET A 164 -1.76 -24.52 10.86
N ILE A 165 -1.69 -23.93 12.06
CA ILE A 165 -2.22 -22.59 12.38
C ILE A 165 -1.13 -21.80 13.06
N TYR A 166 -0.95 -20.54 12.66
CA TYR A 166 0.02 -19.69 13.31
C TYR A 166 -0.36 -19.37 14.77
N PRO A 167 0.60 -19.33 15.72
CA PRO A 167 0.32 -19.04 17.12
C PRO A 167 -0.28 -17.64 17.36
N ASP A 168 0.08 -16.67 16.53
CA ASP A 168 -0.33 -15.27 16.58
C ASP A 168 -1.51 -14.96 15.64
N ASN A 169 -2.10 -15.96 14.97
CA ASN A 169 -3.34 -15.77 14.21
C ASN A 169 -4.49 -15.60 15.20
N THR A 170 -5.18 -14.46 15.15
CA THR A 170 -6.24 -14.04 16.07
C THR A 170 -7.65 -14.23 15.53
N SER A 171 -7.80 -14.71 14.29
CA SER A 171 -9.10 -14.99 13.69
C SER A 171 -9.90 -15.98 14.55
N SER A 172 -11.23 -15.78 14.59
CA SER A 172 -12.13 -16.62 15.39
C SER A 172 -12.06 -18.10 14.97
N LEU A 173 -11.88 -18.38 13.68
CA LEU A 173 -11.67 -19.75 13.18
C LEU A 173 -10.38 -20.36 13.75
N ALA A 174 -9.27 -19.62 13.70
CA ALA A 174 -8.00 -20.10 14.23
C ALA A 174 -8.05 -20.36 15.74
N CYS A 175 -8.67 -19.46 16.51
CA CYS A 175 -8.91 -19.63 17.94
C CYS A 175 -9.75 -20.88 18.22
N LYS A 176 -10.89 -21.04 17.53
CA LYS A 176 -11.79 -22.18 17.69
C LYS A 176 -11.10 -23.52 17.38
N ILE A 177 -10.31 -23.58 16.30
CA ILE A 177 -9.57 -24.79 15.94
C ILE A 177 -8.54 -25.11 17.04
N ARG A 178 -7.77 -24.13 17.52
CA ARG A 178 -6.80 -24.36 18.60
C ARG A 178 -7.47 -24.82 19.89
N GLU A 179 -8.54 -24.16 20.32
CA GLU A 179 -9.33 -24.55 21.50
C GLU A 179 -9.86 -25.98 21.37
N PHE A 180 -10.34 -26.33 20.18
CA PHE A 180 -10.84 -27.66 19.91
C PHE A 180 -9.76 -28.74 20.05
N TYR A 181 -8.56 -28.55 19.48
CA TYR A 181 -7.46 -29.50 19.67
C TYR A 181 -6.94 -29.55 21.11
N LEU A 182 -6.94 -28.42 21.83
CA LEU A 182 -6.55 -28.39 23.24
C LEU A 182 -7.52 -29.18 24.12
N ASN A 183 -8.82 -29.13 23.80
CA ASN A 183 -9.87 -29.76 24.59
C ASN A 183 -10.22 -31.19 24.13
N ALA A 184 -9.63 -31.70 23.04
CA ALA A 184 -9.95 -32.98 22.40
C ALA A 184 -9.41 -34.21 23.16
N GLU A 185 -9.52 -34.23 24.49
CA GLU A 185 -9.05 -35.36 25.32
C GLU A 185 -10.02 -36.56 25.29
N THR A 186 -11.27 -36.38 24.81
CA THR A 186 -12.28 -37.45 24.81
C THR A 186 -12.57 -38.05 23.42
N PRO A 187 -12.68 -39.39 23.31
CA PRO A 187 -13.05 -40.04 22.05
C PRO A 187 -14.44 -39.60 21.59
N GLY A 188 -14.53 -39.06 20.36
CA GLY A 188 -15.80 -38.70 19.72
C GLY A 188 -16.18 -37.21 19.77
N GLN A 189 -15.43 -36.39 20.53
CA GLN A 189 -15.60 -34.93 20.61
C GLN A 189 -15.45 -34.23 19.26
N TRP A 190 -14.79 -34.89 18.29
CA TRP A 190 -14.66 -34.39 16.93
C TRP A 190 -15.99 -34.08 16.27
N LYS A 191 -17.02 -34.89 16.55
CA LYS A 191 -18.37 -34.73 15.97
C LYS A 191 -19.10 -33.48 16.44
N GLU A 192 -18.64 -32.87 17.54
CA GLU A 192 -19.21 -31.65 18.12
C GLU A 192 -18.56 -30.38 17.55
N PHE A 193 -17.60 -30.49 16.62
CA PHE A 193 -17.04 -29.32 15.98
C PHE A 193 -18.14 -28.52 15.28
N SER A 194 -18.16 -27.23 15.59
CA SER A 194 -18.96 -26.23 14.91
C SER A 194 -18.09 -25.03 14.60
N LEU A 195 -18.43 -24.33 13.51
CA LEU A 195 -17.83 -23.03 13.25
C LEU A 195 -18.13 -22.04 14.39
N PRO A 196 -17.32 -20.98 14.57
CA PRO A 196 -17.59 -19.94 15.54
C PRO A 196 -18.99 -19.35 15.35
N ASP A 197 -19.63 -18.98 16.46
CA ASP A 197 -20.92 -18.28 16.41
C ASP A 197 -20.73 -16.91 15.75
N GLY A 198 -21.54 -16.61 14.73
CA GLY A 198 -21.45 -15.37 13.96
C GLY A 198 -21.87 -15.56 12.51
N SER A 199 -21.88 -14.47 11.74
CA SER A 199 -22.09 -14.59 10.30
C SER A 199 -20.84 -15.17 9.61
N SER A 200 -21.05 -15.96 8.56
CA SER A 200 -19.95 -16.43 7.69
C SER A 200 -19.10 -15.29 7.14
N LEU A 201 -19.72 -14.11 6.96
CA LEU A 201 -19.06 -12.89 6.52
C LEU A 201 -18.08 -12.35 7.56
N GLU A 202 -18.49 -12.20 8.82
CA GLU A 202 -17.62 -11.74 9.92
C GLU A 202 -16.44 -12.69 10.14
N LEU A 203 -16.70 -14.00 10.04
CA LEU A 203 -15.66 -15.04 10.14
C LEU A 203 -14.56 -14.81 9.10
N LEU A 204 -14.95 -14.59 7.84
CA LEU A 204 -14.00 -14.39 6.75
C LEU A 204 -13.33 -13.02 6.74
N ILE A 205 -14.03 -11.98 7.18
CA ILE A 205 -13.42 -10.67 7.42
C ILE A 205 -12.28 -10.82 8.43
N GLY A 206 -12.49 -11.55 9.52
CA GLY A 206 -11.44 -11.82 10.52
C GLY A 206 -10.23 -12.53 9.93
N ILE A 207 -10.45 -13.56 9.11
CA ILE A 207 -9.37 -14.30 8.44
C ILE A 207 -8.61 -13.39 7.44
N ALA A 208 -9.33 -12.64 6.62
CA ALA A 208 -8.76 -11.73 5.63
C ALA A 208 -7.91 -10.63 6.28
N LEU A 209 -8.41 -10.03 7.37
CA LEU A 209 -7.70 -9.02 8.14
C LEU A 209 -6.38 -9.57 8.67
N ASP A 210 -6.36 -10.78 9.23
CA ASP A 210 -5.14 -11.40 9.73
C ASP A 210 -4.15 -11.74 8.61
N LYS A 211 -4.63 -12.35 7.52
CA LYS A 211 -3.81 -12.72 6.36
C LYS A 211 -3.14 -11.49 5.74
N ILE A 212 -3.92 -10.51 5.30
CA ILE A 212 -3.40 -9.35 4.56
C ILE A 212 -2.49 -8.50 5.45
N ARG A 213 -2.85 -8.32 6.73
CA ARG A 213 -1.98 -7.65 7.70
C ARG A 213 -0.66 -8.38 7.85
N ARG A 214 -0.68 -9.71 7.93
CA ARG A 214 0.53 -10.52 8.05
C ARG A 214 1.40 -10.40 6.81
N ASP A 215 0.84 -10.41 5.60
CA ASP A 215 1.60 -10.17 4.36
C ASP A 215 2.33 -8.83 4.42
N PHE A 216 1.61 -7.76 4.77
CA PHE A 216 2.16 -6.41 4.75
C PHE A 216 3.23 -6.21 5.82
N THR A 217 2.96 -6.66 7.04
CA THR A 217 3.93 -6.58 8.14
C THR A 217 5.16 -7.45 7.89
N THR A 218 4.99 -8.64 7.31
CA THR A 218 6.11 -9.52 6.94
C THR A 218 6.99 -8.85 5.89
N TYR A 219 6.40 -8.30 4.82
CA TYR A 219 7.16 -7.59 3.78
C TYR A 219 7.99 -6.44 4.37
N LEU A 220 7.39 -5.62 5.23
CA LEU A 220 8.07 -4.47 5.85
C LEU A 220 9.21 -4.90 6.78
N ILE A 221 9.07 -6.01 7.50
CA ILE A 221 10.11 -6.54 8.40
C ILE A 221 11.23 -7.22 7.60
N ASP A 222 10.89 -8.11 6.66
CA ASP A 222 11.85 -8.90 5.90
C ASP A 222 12.74 -8.02 5.00
N ASN A 223 12.19 -6.94 4.46
CA ASN A 223 12.95 -5.92 3.72
C ASN A 223 13.67 -4.91 4.62
N SER A 224 13.68 -5.12 5.94
CA SER A 224 14.32 -4.22 6.92
C SER A 224 13.84 -2.76 6.78
N LEU A 225 12.55 -2.55 6.50
CA LEU A 225 11.93 -1.23 6.35
C LEU A 225 11.33 -0.70 7.65
N CYS A 226 11.08 -1.58 8.62
CA CYS A 226 10.69 -1.22 9.97
C CYS A 226 11.05 -2.32 10.98
N LEU A 227 10.94 -1.99 12.27
CA LEU A 227 11.05 -2.94 13.38
C LEU A 227 9.65 -3.31 13.89
N GLY A 228 9.46 -4.55 14.34
CA GLY A 228 8.15 -5.05 14.78
C GLY A 228 7.44 -4.18 15.83
N HIS A 229 8.17 -3.52 16.73
CA HIS A 229 7.55 -2.62 17.72
C HIS A 229 6.93 -1.36 17.09
N GLN A 230 7.45 -0.89 15.94
CA GLN A 230 6.96 0.30 15.25
C GLN A 230 5.60 0.07 14.60
N ILE A 231 5.32 -1.18 14.21
CA ILE A 231 4.06 -1.58 13.55
C ILE A 231 3.06 -2.23 14.52
N SER A 232 3.36 -2.26 15.82
CA SER A 232 2.51 -2.86 16.86
C SER A 232 1.09 -2.29 16.89
N TRP A 233 0.89 -1.02 16.52
CA TRP A 233 -0.44 -0.41 16.44
C TRP A 233 -1.34 -1.09 15.40
N TYR A 234 -0.76 -1.57 14.30
CA TYR A 234 -1.47 -2.25 13.22
C TYR A 234 -1.82 -3.70 13.57
N VAL A 235 -1.10 -4.29 14.53
CA VAL A 235 -1.30 -5.67 15.00
C VAL A 235 -2.19 -5.65 16.26
N PRO A 236 -3.49 -6.00 16.16
CA PRO A 236 -4.38 -5.98 17.30
C PRO A 236 -3.92 -7.00 18.35
N THR A 237 -3.83 -6.54 19.60
CA THR A 237 -3.48 -7.38 20.77
C THR A 237 -4.69 -7.79 21.60
N LYS A 238 -5.88 -7.29 21.24
CA LYS A 238 -7.17 -7.49 21.95
C LYS A 238 -8.30 -7.55 20.91
N GLU A 239 -9.51 -7.92 21.38
CA GLU A 239 -10.76 -7.80 20.62
C GLU A 239 -11.01 -6.34 20.23
N VAL A 240 -10.49 -5.97 19.06
CA VAL A 240 -10.74 -4.69 18.40
C VAL A 240 -11.84 -4.93 17.38
N ASP A 241 -12.77 -3.98 17.24
CA ASP A 241 -13.85 -4.06 16.27
C ASP A 241 -13.32 -4.30 14.84
N LEU A 242 -14.05 -5.06 14.02
CA LEU A 242 -13.63 -5.39 12.66
C LEU A 242 -13.45 -4.15 11.78
N ARG A 243 -14.25 -3.10 11.97
CA ARG A 243 -14.13 -1.84 11.20
C ARG A 243 -12.87 -1.07 11.62
N ASP A 244 -12.58 -1.03 12.91
CA ASP A 244 -11.34 -0.42 13.42
C ASP A 244 -10.11 -1.18 12.91
N GLN A 245 -10.16 -2.52 12.88
CA GLN A 245 -9.10 -3.33 12.30
C GLN A 245 -8.92 -3.07 10.80
N ALA A 246 -10.02 -2.95 10.05
CA ALA A 246 -10.00 -2.62 8.62
C ALA A 246 -9.42 -1.22 8.36
N HIS A 247 -9.79 -0.24 9.19
CA HIS A 247 -9.23 1.11 9.12
C HIS A 247 -7.71 1.10 9.35
N ARG A 248 -7.23 0.40 10.38
CA ARG A 248 -5.78 0.25 10.62
C ARG A 248 -5.09 -0.45 9.45
N LEU A 249 -5.71 -1.48 8.87
CA LEU A 249 -5.17 -2.17 7.70
C LEU A 249 -5.08 -1.25 6.48
N GLN A 250 -6.06 -0.37 6.25
CA GLN A 250 -6.01 0.64 5.19
C GLN A 250 -4.84 1.62 5.40
N CYS A 251 -4.63 2.06 6.64
CA CYS A 251 -3.45 2.86 7.00
C CYS A 251 -2.14 2.09 6.72
N LEU A 252 -2.08 0.79 7.06
CA LEU A 252 -0.91 -0.05 6.78
C LEU A 252 -0.68 -0.22 5.28
N HIS A 253 -1.75 -0.37 4.49
CA HIS A 253 -1.67 -0.46 3.03
C HIS A 253 -0.99 0.78 2.45
N HIS A 254 -1.34 1.98 2.89
CA HIS A 254 -0.68 3.20 2.42
C HIS A 254 0.80 3.30 2.81
N VAL A 255 1.17 2.77 3.99
CA VAL A 255 2.59 2.63 4.37
C VAL A 255 3.30 1.65 3.43
N LEU A 256 2.66 0.53 3.11
CA LEU A 256 3.19 -0.48 2.19
C LEU A 256 3.36 0.08 0.78
N GLU A 257 2.43 0.88 0.27
CA GLU A 257 2.55 1.47 -1.04
C GLU A 257 3.78 2.36 -1.16
N LEU A 258 4.00 3.21 -0.16
CA LEU A 258 5.19 4.03 -0.08
C LEU A 258 6.45 3.16 0.05
N ALA A 259 6.41 2.06 0.81
CA ALA A 259 7.50 1.09 0.91
C ALA A 259 7.83 0.45 -0.44
N LEU A 260 6.83 -0.01 -1.19
CA LEU A 260 7.02 -0.59 -2.53
C LEU A 260 7.58 0.44 -3.51
N LEU A 261 7.06 1.66 -3.49
CA LEU A 261 7.56 2.76 -4.33
C LEU A 261 9.02 3.09 -4.03
N THR A 262 9.37 3.20 -2.75
CA THR A 262 10.70 3.64 -2.29
C THR A 262 11.74 2.53 -2.39
N ASN A 263 11.38 1.30 -1.99
CA ASN A 263 12.26 0.14 -2.06
C ASN A 263 12.40 -0.42 -3.48
N GLY A 264 11.37 -0.25 -4.33
CA GLY A 264 11.42 -0.62 -5.74
C GLY A 264 12.00 0.50 -6.61
N TYR A 265 11.13 1.41 -7.06
CA TYR A 265 11.46 2.40 -8.09
C TYR A 265 12.44 3.48 -7.64
N LEU A 266 12.36 3.92 -6.38
CA LEU A 266 13.19 5.04 -5.88
C LEU A 266 14.46 4.60 -5.15
N SER A 267 14.72 3.30 -5.01
CA SER A 267 15.83 2.76 -4.20
C SER A 267 17.19 3.30 -4.60
N ARG A 268 17.41 3.54 -5.90
CA ARG A 268 18.64 4.15 -6.43
C ARG A 268 18.76 5.65 -6.21
N PHE A 269 17.68 6.33 -5.82
CA PHE A 269 17.61 7.78 -5.73
C PHE A 269 17.57 8.31 -4.30
N ILE A 270 17.30 7.48 -3.30
CA ILE A 270 17.18 7.87 -1.89
C ILE A 270 18.20 7.14 -1.04
N SER A 271 18.73 7.82 -0.02
CA SER A 271 19.79 7.28 0.83
C SER A 271 19.26 6.47 2.02
N SER A 272 17.99 6.62 2.39
CA SER A 272 17.38 5.94 3.54
C SER A 272 15.88 5.71 3.32
N ASN A 273 15.49 4.44 3.11
CA ASN A 273 14.08 4.04 3.09
C ASN A 273 13.48 4.02 4.51
N LEU A 274 14.29 3.65 5.50
CA LEU A 274 13.87 3.54 6.90
C LEU A 274 13.24 4.83 7.44
N ASP A 275 13.86 5.98 7.20
CA ASP A 275 13.35 7.27 7.71
C ASP A 275 12.03 7.66 7.06
N VAL A 276 11.89 7.35 5.77
CA VAL A 276 10.68 7.60 4.98
C VAL A 276 9.52 6.76 5.51
N ILE A 277 9.74 5.46 5.69
CA ILE A 277 8.70 4.54 6.20
C ILE A 277 8.37 4.83 7.66
N LYS A 278 9.35 5.15 8.50
CA LYS A 278 9.11 5.58 9.88
C LYS A 278 8.23 6.82 9.96
N THR A 279 8.46 7.80 9.08
CA THR A 279 7.64 9.02 9.02
C THR A 279 6.21 8.71 8.61
N ALA A 280 6.02 7.82 7.63
CA ALA A 280 4.69 7.39 7.20
C ALA A 280 3.93 6.61 8.29
N ILE A 281 4.60 5.70 8.99
CA ILE A 281 4.01 4.95 10.11
C ILE A 281 3.49 5.92 11.20
N LEU A 282 4.31 6.90 11.60
CA LEU A 282 3.93 7.88 12.63
C LEU A 282 2.76 8.75 12.17
N HIS A 283 2.73 9.13 10.89
CA HIS A 283 1.64 9.91 10.32
C HIS A 283 0.31 9.14 10.37
N TYR A 284 0.25 7.93 9.82
CA TYR A 284 -0.99 7.16 9.71
C TYR A 284 -1.48 6.55 11.03
N GLN A 285 -0.69 6.59 12.10
CA GLN A 285 -1.15 6.29 13.46
C GLN A 285 -2.04 7.41 14.05
N SER A 286 -2.00 8.62 13.47
CA SER A 286 -2.66 9.80 14.00
C SER A 286 -3.56 10.54 13.00
N HIS A 287 -3.54 10.15 11.72
CA HIS A 287 -4.26 10.82 10.63
C HIS A 287 -5.08 9.82 9.80
N HIS A 288 -6.12 10.32 9.13
CA HIS A 288 -6.98 9.49 8.29
C HIS A 288 -6.24 9.02 7.01
N PRO A 289 -6.47 7.79 6.52
CA PRO A 289 -5.78 7.24 5.35
C PRO A 289 -5.95 8.08 4.07
N ASP A 290 -7.06 8.78 3.92
CA ASP A 290 -7.37 9.59 2.74
C ASP A 290 -6.81 11.02 2.78
N GLU A 291 -6.18 11.43 3.88
CA GLU A 291 -5.56 12.75 3.98
C GLU A 291 -4.36 12.90 3.03
N GLU A 292 -4.08 14.14 2.64
CA GLU A 292 -2.89 14.45 1.86
C GLU A 292 -1.64 14.24 2.73
N PHE A 293 -0.67 13.50 2.22
CA PHE A 293 0.55 13.19 2.92
C PHE A 293 1.76 13.47 2.05
N THR A 294 2.74 14.20 2.58
CA THR A 294 4.04 14.40 1.90
C THR A 294 5.16 13.92 2.81
N VAL A 295 6.00 13.04 2.28
CA VAL A 295 7.22 12.58 2.94
C VAL A 295 8.45 13.10 2.22
N ILE A 296 9.46 13.46 3.00
CA ILE A 296 10.74 13.97 2.49
C ILE A 296 11.78 12.87 2.68
N ALA A 297 12.36 12.43 1.57
CA ALA A 297 13.44 11.47 1.54
C ALA A 297 14.77 12.19 1.20
N PRO A 298 15.86 11.90 1.92
CA PRO A 298 17.18 12.37 1.52
C PRO A 298 17.58 11.70 0.20
N GLY A 299 17.82 12.52 -0.83
CA GLY A 299 18.17 12.06 -2.17
C GLY A 299 19.67 11.77 -2.31
N ILE A 300 20.03 10.94 -3.30
CA ILE A 300 21.41 10.68 -3.71
C ILE A 300 21.78 11.66 -4.83
N PRO A 301 22.62 12.69 -4.57
CA PRO A 301 22.83 13.78 -5.52
C PRO A 301 23.38 13.33 -6.87
N LYS A 302 24.30 12.36 -6.87
CA LYS A 302 24.92 11.86 -8.10
C LYS A 302 23.89 11.29 -9.08
N GLU A 303 22.99 10.44 -8.59
CA GLU A 303 21.98 9.78 -9.40
C GLU A 303 20.92 10.79 -9.86
N LEU A 304 20.46 11.64 -8.94
CA LEU A 304 19.45 12.66 -9.22
C LEU A 304 19.93 13.78 -10.16
N LYS A 305 21.21 14.13 -10.13
CA LYS A 305 21.79 15.14 -11.03
C LYS A 305 21.70 14.75 -12.49
N THR A 306 21.83 13.45 -12.81
CA THR A 306 21.68 12.96 -14.19
C THR A 306 20.27 13.16 -14.73
N LEU A 307 19.26 13.07 -13.85
CA LEU A 307 17.87 13.37 -14.19
C LEU A 307 17.66 14.87 -14.38
N CYS A 308 18.22 15.71 -13.50
CA CYS A 308 18.16 17.17 -13.64
C CYS A 308 18.69 17.65 -15.00
N GLN A 309 19.83 17.10 -15.45
CA GLN A 309 20.46 17.51 -16.72
C GLN A 309 19.59 17.22 -17.95
N ARG A 310 18.65 16.29 -17.83
CA ARG A 310 17.75 15.87 -18.92
C ARG A 310 16.34 16.42 -18.79
N SER A 311 16.06 17.16 -17.71
CA SER A 311 14.72 17.56 -17.32
C SER A 311 14.60 19.07 -17.23
N ILE A 312 13.42 19.58 -17.56
CA ILE A 312 13.09 21.00 -17.46
C ILE A 312 12.47 21.24 -16.08
N PRO A 313 12.98 22.19 -15.27
CA PRO A 313 12.46 22.43 -13.92
C PRO A 313 11.02 22.95 -13.96
N ILE A 314 10.17 22.44 -13.07
CA ILE A 314 8.79 22.95 -12.88
C ILE A 314 8.82 24.30 -12.16
N GLN A 315 9.78 24.47 -11.25
CA GLN A 315 10.01 25.68 -10.48
C GLN A 315 11.52 25.90 -10.32
N TRP A 316 11.97 27.15 -10.45
CA TRP A 316 13.34 27.55 -10.17
C TRP A 316 13.34 28.89 -9.42
N GLN A 317 14.00 28.94 -8.27
CA GLN A 317 13.99 30.11 -7.40
C GLN A 317 15.41 30.54 -7.05
N VAL A 318 15.68 31.84 -7.12
CA VAL A 318 16.89 32.45 -6.59
C VAL A 318 16.54 33.46 -5.51
N GLU A 319 17.21 33.33 -4.37
CA GLU A 319 17.10 34.25 -3.24
C GLU A 319 18.41 35.06 -3.11
N LEU A 320 18.31 36.37 -3.29
CA LEU A 320 19.42 37.32 -3.17
C LEU A 320 19.26 38.07 -1.84
N LYS A 321 20.11 37.75 -0.87
CA LYS A 321 20.18 38.44 0.43
C LYS A 321 21.27 39.49 0.42
N GLU A 322 20.92 40.73 0.72
CA GLU A 322 21.88 41.81 0.89
C GLU A 322 22.54 41.68 2.28
N THR A 323 23.87 41.57 2.32
CA THR A 323 24.65 41.53 3.56
C THR A 323 24.98 42.95 4.01
N GLY A 324 24.04 43.60 4.70
CA GLY A 324 24.19 44.97 5.20
C GLY A 324 23.33 45.25 6.45
N PRO A 325 23.37 46.47 7.02
CA PRO A 325 22.60 46.83 8.23
C PRO A 325 21.07 46.84 8.03
N ARG A 326 20.62 46.81 6.76
CA ARG A 326 19.23 46.60 6.36
C ARG A 326 19.15 45.25 5.67
N GLU A 327 18.43 44.31 6.27
CA GLU A 327 18.14 43.03 5.65
C GLU A 327 17.11 43.25 4.53
N ASN A 328 17.60 43.34 3.30
CA ASN A 328 16.79 43.31 2.10
C ASN A 328 16.94 41.94 1.45
N THR A 329 15.82 41.34 1.06
CA THR A 329 15.81 40.05 0.34
C THR A 329 15.01 40.21 -0.95
N LEU A 330 15.64 39.84 -2.06
CA LEU A 330 15.01 39.78 -3.37
C LEU A 330 14.87 38.30 -3.76
N ILE A 331 13.63 37.85 -3.94
CA ILE A 331 13.32 36.50 -4.42
C ILE A 331 12.82 36.62 -5.86
N VAL A 332 13.45 35.89 -6.77
CA VAL A 332 12.98 35.72 -8.14
C VAL A 332 12.62 34.26 -8.33
N ASN A 333 11.37 34.00 -8.72
CA ASN A 333 10.82 32.67 -8.91
C ASN A 333 10.32 32.50 -10.35
N LEU A 334 10.73 31.41 -10.99
CA LEU A 334 10.26 30.96 -12.29
C LEU A 334 9.39 29.74 -12.08
N THR A 335 8.14 29.75 -12.54
CA THR A 335 7.23 28.61 -12.44
C THR A 335 6.60 28.29 -13.77
N ARG A 336 6.40 27.00 -14.08
CA ARG A 336 5.63 26.59 -15.27
C ARG A 336 4.13 26.67 -15.06
N ASN A 337 3.70 26.52 -13.81
CA ASN A 337 2.30 26.68 -13.42
C ASN A 337 2.02 28.13 -13.00
N PRO A 338 0.78 28.62 -13.18
CA PRO A 338 0.40 29.96 -12.75
C PRO A 338 0.67 30.10 -11.23
N PRO A 339 1.46 31.10 -10.80
CA PRO A 339 1.88 31.22 -9.41
C PRO A 339 0.75 31.64 -8.47
N PHE A 340 -0.35 32.15 -9.00
CA PHE A 340 -1.53 32.54 -8.24
C PHE A 340 -2.80 32.02 -8.91
N SER A 341 -3.75 31.53 -8.11
CA SER A 341 -5.01 30.93 -8.57
C SER A 341 -5.92 31.87 -9.36
N HIS A 342 -5.73 33.19 -9.24
CA HIS A 342 -6.51 34.21 -9.95
C HIS A 342 -5.91 34.62 -11.30
N ILE A 343 -4.76 34.06 -11.69
CA ILE A 343 -4.15 34.31 -13.01
C ILE A 343 -4.68 33.26 -13.98
N SER A 344 -5.50 33.69 -14.94
CA SER A 344 -5.90 32.85 -16.07
C SER A 344 -4.68 32.48 -16.91
N SER A 345 -4.58 31.22 -17.32
CA SER A 345 -3.57 30.79 -18.29
C SER A 345 -3.71 31.60 -19.58
N PRO A 346 -2.65 32.22 -20.09
CA PRO A 346 -2.72 32.88 -21.39
C PRO A 346 -2.96 31.80 -22.45
N GLN A 347 -4.03 31.95 -23.24
CA GLN A 347 -4.18 31.24 -24.50
C GLN A 347 -3.10 31.80 -25.44
N PHE A 348 -2.03 31.04 -25.65
CA PHE A 348 -1.08 31.38 -26.69
C PHE A 348 -1.76 31.13 -28.03
N ASP A 349 -2.12 32.21 -28.75
CA ASP A 349 -2.52 32.17 -30.16
C ASP A 349 -1.29 31.76 -30.98
N THR A 350 -1.03 30.45 -31.07
CA THR A 350 -0.09 29.91 -32.05
C THR A 350 -0.85 29.62 -33.33
N THR A 351 -0.85 30.56 -34.27
CA THR A 351 -1.15 30.26 -35.68
C THR A 351 -0.11 29.25 -36.17
N ALA A 352 -0.60 28.08 -36.57
CA ALA A 352 0.13 26.82 -36.71
C ALA A 352 1.09 26.72 -37.92
N GLU A 353 1.72 27.81 -38.37
CA GLU A 353 2.57 27.79 -39.58
C GLU A 353 4.06 28.10 -39.37
N ASP A 354 4.50 28.51 -38.18
CA ASP A 354 5.92 28.89 -37.93
C ASP A 354 6.70 27.98 -36.94
N LEU A 355 6.16 26.82 -36.54
CA LEU A 355 6.78 26.00 -35.48
C LEU A 355 7.34 24.68 -36.01
N GLN A 356 8.51 24.75 -36.65
CA GLN A 356 9.43 23.63 -36.77
C GLN A 356 10.72 23.99 -36.02
N ASP A 357 11.16 23.08 -35.15
CA ASP A 357 12.45 23.08 -34.42
C ASP A 357 12.61 24.11 -33.28
N ASP A 358 11.88 23.89 -32.18
CA ASP A 358 12.31 23.93 -30.78
C ASP A 358 11.06 24.07 -29.88
N GLU A 359 10.86 23.16 -28.92
CA GLU A 359 9.78 23.31 -27.93
C GLU A 359 10.01 24.61 -27.14
N PHE A 360 9.22 25.66 -27.41
CA PHE A 360 9.27 26.90 -26.65
C PHE A 360 8.85 26.66 -25.20
N ILE A 361 9.83 26.62 -24.29
CA ILE A 361 9.58 26.50 -22.85
C ILE A 361 9.24 27.88 -22.30
N SER A 362 7.98 28.07 -21.87
CA SER A 362 7.51 29.30 -21.22
C SER A 362 7.45 29.17 -19.69
N TYR A 363 7.80 30.25 -18.98
CA TYR A 363 7.73 30.37 -17.52
C TYR A 363 6.99 31.65 -17.10
N TYR A 364 6.24 31.57 -16.00
CA TYR A 364 5.80 32.73 -15.25
C TYR A 364 6.94 33.23 -14.37
N ILE A 365 7.17 34.56 -14.37
CA ILE A 365 8.21 35.18 -13.54
C ILE A 365 7.52 35.95 -12.40
N THR A 366 7.82 35.58 -11.17
CA THR A 366 7.39 36.31 -9.97
C THR A 366 8.58 36.92 -9.26
N LYS A 367 8.47 38.19 -8.88
CA LYS A 367 9.52 38.93 -8.17
C LYS A 367 8.99 39.45 -6.85
N VAL A 368 9.59 39.03 -5.74
CA VAL A 368 9.21 39.45 -4.38
C VAL A 368 10.36 40.24 -3.76
N ARG A 369 10.07 41.43 -3.23
CA ARG A 369 11.03 42.27 -2.51
C ARG A 369 10.59 42.45 -1.07
N GLN A 370 11.40 41.99 -0.12
CA GLN A 370 11.19 42.19 1.29
C GLN A 370 12.17 43.23 1.83
N HIS A 371 11.66 44.20 2.59
CA HIS A 371 12.44 45.26 3.24
C HIS A 371 12.19 45.20 4.75
N SER A 372 13.26 45.16 5.54
CA SER A 372 13.15 45.28 7.00
C SER A 372 12.99 46.75 7.41
N VAL A 373 11.89 47.07 8.11
CA VAL A 373 11.64 48.40 8.68
C VAL A 373 11.81 48.29 10.20
N ARG A 374 12.81 48.99 10.76
CA ARG A 374 12.95 49.15 12.20
C ARG A 374 12.10 50.33 12.65
N PHE A 375 11.12 50.07 13.51
CA PHE A 375 10.43 51.13 14.24
C PHE A 375 11.33 51.56 15.40
N LEU A 376 11.74 52.83 15.38
CA LEU A 376 12.55 53.48 16.42
C LEU A 376 11.66 54.03 17.53
#